data_AF-A0A957VQH0-F1
#
_entry.id   AF-A0A957VQH0-F1
#
_cell.length_a   1.000
_cell.length_b   1.000
_cell.length_c   1.000
_cell.angle_alpha   90.00
_cell.angle_beta   90.00
_cell.angle_gamma   90.00
#
_symmetry.space_group_name_H-M   'P 1'
#
loop_
_entity.id
_entity.type
_entity.pdbx_description
1 polymer ?
#
loop_
_entity_poly.entity_id
_entity_poly.type
_entity_poly.pdbx_seq_one_letter_code
_entity_poly.pdbx_strand_id
1 'polypeptide(L)'
;MTQMTRRTGRATRTRRILRWTLVGLFLLLAAGCADTPTIDATTPDMETMRNWLQPSTRPLKLDDGITVHRINMLVANAFLIETDAGVILVDAGLPLQENFVLRTLKRIGRADDLRLIYITHAHVDHYGSANAIRAATGAPIAVHQADAATMAVGASPLGQIRDL
;
A
#
# COMPACT_ATOMS: atom_id res chain seq x y z
N MET A 1 31.08 67.98 33.05
CA MET A 1 31.33 68.00 34.51
C MET A 1 30.11 67.44 35.24
N THR A 2 30.31 66.91 36.45
CA THR A 2 29.29 66.68 37.50
C THR A 2 28.18 65.65 37.25
N GLN A 3 28.13 64.62 38.11
CA GLN A 3 26.96 63.76 38.31
C GLN A 3 26.06 64.33 39.42
N MET A 4 24.74 64.14 39.33
CA MET A 4 23.76 63.84 40.42
C MET A 4 22.34 63.80 39.80
N THR A 5 21.33 63.06 40.29
CA THR A 5 20.97 62.66 41.67
C THR A 5 20.38 61.23 41.74
N ARG A 6 20.13 60.72 42.97
CA ARG A 6 19.33 59.51 43.24
C ARG A 6 17.95 59.87 43.83
N ARG A 7 16.90 59.12 43.47
CA ARG A 7 15.76 58.74 44.34
C ARG A 7 15.38 57.28 43.99
N THR A 8 15.33 56.24 44.82
CA THR A 8 14.94 55.96 46.23
C THR A 8 13.46 55.60 46.42
N GLY A 9 13.19 54.37 46.85
CA GLY A 9 11.86 53.89 47.28
C GLY A 9 11.30 52.73 46.44
N ARG A 10 10.66 51.68 46.99
CA ARG A 10 11.03 50.69 48.04
C ARG A 10 9.80 49.80 48.33
N ALA A 11 9.85 48.52 47.98
CA ALA A 11 8.97 47.48 48.53
C ALA A 11 9.77 46.16 48.59
N THR A 12 10.37 45.79 49.72
CA THR A 12 9.81 44.85 50.73
C THR A 12 9.40 43.49 50.13
N ARG A 13 10.28 42.48 50.15
CA ARG A 13 10.45 41.48 51.25
C ARG A 13 9.16 40.62 51.37
N THR A 14 9.20 39.28 51.25
CA THR A 14 9.71 38.39 52.32
C THR A 14 9.69 36.90 51.92
N ARG A 15 10.86 36.19 52.02
CA ARG A 15 11.15 34.82 52.58
C ARG A 15 10.16 33.62 52.31
N ARG A 16 10.53 32.32 52.29
CA ARG A 16 11.79 31.52 52.38
C ARG A 16 11.47 30.00 52.22
N ILE A 17 12.23 29.25 51.40
CA ILE A 17 12.62 27.81 51.62
C ILE A 17 11.37 26.84 51.64
N LEU A 18 11.32 25.49 51.77
CA LEU A 18 12.23 24.32 51.94
C LEU A 18 11.78 23.11 51.06
N ARG A 19 12.55 22.01 51.08
CA ARG A 19 12.21 20.65 50.62
C ARG A 19 11.41 19.87 51.70
N TRP A 20 10.83 18.71 51.39
CA TRP A 20 10.91 17.46 52.21
C TRP A 20 10.28 16.25 51.48
N THR A 21 11.08 15.19 51.22
CA THR A 21 10.71 13.74 51.07
C THR A 21 9.61 13.31 50.05
N LEU A 22 9.54 12.06 49.56
CA LEU A 22 10.23 10.79 49.90
C LEU A 22 10.96 10.17 48.69
N VAL A 23 11.92 9.29 48.98
CA VAL A 23 12.45 8.25 48.06
C VAL A 23 12.23 6.91 48.76
N GLY A 24 11.72 5.89 48.06
CA GLY A 24 11.58 4.56 48.65
C GLY A 24 10.84 3.52 47.82
N LEU A 25 11.58 2.50 47.38
CA LEU A 25 11.18 1.08 47.37
C LEU A 25 9.83 0.67 46.73
N PHE A 26 9.89 0.19 45.49
CA PHE A 26 9.27 -1.09 45.14
C PHE A 26 10.04 -1.76 44.00
N LEU A 27 10.45 -3.02 44.20
CA LEU A 27 11.21 -3.83 43.24
C LEU A 27 10.69 -5.27 43.36
N LEU A 28 10.64 -6.01 42.23
CA LEU A 28 10.08 -7.37 42.09
C LEU A 28 8.58 -7.52 42.38
N LEU A 29 7.76 -7.77 41.34
CA LEU A 29 7.19 -9.11 41.06
C LEU A 29 6.14 -9.06 39.92
N ALA A 30 6.59 -9.28 38.68
CA ALA A 30 5.75 -9.74 37.58
C ALA A 30 6.67 -10.35 36.49
N ALA A 31 6.73 -11.68 36.41
CA ALA A 31 7.38 -12.36 35.30
C ALA A 31 6.32 -12.72 34.25
N GLY A 32 6.61 -12.42 32.98
CA GLY A 32 5.92 -13.01 31.82
C GLY A 32 4.41 -12.80 31.72
N CYS A 33 3.98 -11.59 31.34
CA CYS A 33 2.93 -11.49 30.32
C CYS A 33 3.63 -11.32 28.97
N ALA A 34 3.16 -12.01 27.92
CA ALA A 34 3.83 -12.02 26.63
C ALA A 34 3.78 -10.64 25.94
N ASP A 35 4.77 -10.38 25.08
CA ASP A 35 4.69 -9.38 24.03
C ASP A 35 3.59 -9.79 23.02
N THR A 36 2.33 -9.60 23.39
CA THR A 36 1.23 -9.60 22.42
C THR A 36 1.46 -8.42 21.49
N PRO A 37 1.65 -8.62 20.17
CA PRO A 37 1.79 -7.52 19.25
C PRO A 37 0.45 -6.77 19.20
N THR A 38 0.38 -5.65 19.93
CA THR A 38 -0.70 -4.68 19.77
C THR A 38 -0.66 -4.21 18.33
N ILE A 39 -1.64 -4.62 17.54
CA ILE A 39 -1.89 -4.03 16.23
C ILE A 39 -2.37 -2.61 16.51
N ASP A 40 -1.42 -1.70 16.59
CA ASP A 40 -1.69 -0.28 16.77
C ASP A 40 -2.48 0.20 15.56
N ALA A 41 -3.69 0.71 15.80
CA ALA A 41 -4.63 1.12 14.76
C ALA A 41 -4.32 2.53 14.23
N THR A 42 -3.08 2.99 14.38
CA THR A 42 -2.58 4.19 13.73
C THR A 42 -2.48 3.99 12.22
N THR A 43 -2.59 5.09 11.47
CA THR A 43 -2.46 5.04 10.00
C THR A 43 -1.07 4.51 9.64
N PRO A 44 -0.95 3.51 8.73
CA PRO A 44 0.35 2.99 8.32
C PRO A 44 1.23 4.12 7.79
N ASP A 45 2.50 4.12 8.18
CA ASP A 45 3.46 5.14 7.77
C ASP A 45 3.73 5.11 6.26
N MET A 46 4.36 6.15 5.72
CA MET A 46 4.58 6.28 4.27
C MET A 46 5.51 5.21 3.68
N GLU A 47 6.39 4.57 4.46
CA GLU A 47 7.20 3.43 4.04
C GLU A 47 6.36 2.14 4.09
N THR A 48 5.57 1.91 5.13
CA THR A 48 4.59 0.81 5.15
C THR A 48 3.58 0.91 4.01
N MET A 49 2.97 2.08 3.77
CA MET A 49 2.09 2.31 2.61
C MET A 49 2.82 2.08 1.28
N ARG A 50 4.05 2.61 1.13
CA ARG A 50 4.89 2.33 -0.05
C ARG A 50 5.11 0.85 -0.26
N ASN A 51 5.39 0.09 0.81
CA ASN A 51 5.68 -1.34 0.76
C ASN A 51 4.42 -2.18 0.47
N TRP A 52 3.26 -1.81 1.02
CA TRP A 52 1.98 -2.42 0.66
C TRP A 52 1.60 -2.15 -0.80
N LEU A 53 1.93 -0.96 -1.33
CA LEU A 53 1.77 -0.57 -2.73
C LEU A 53 2.86 -1.11 -3.67
N GLN A 54 3.83 -1.91 -3.19
CA GLN A 54 4.75 -2.60 -4.11
C GLN A 54 4.12 -3.89 -4.66
N PRO A 55 4.53 -4.33 -5.87
CA PRO A 55 4.36 -5.71 -6.29
C PRO A 55 4.95 -6.68 -5.25
N SER A 56 4.36 -7.87 -5.09
CA SER A 56 4.88 -8.88 -4.18
C SER A 56 6.34 -9.20 -4.50
N THR A 57 7.21 -9.00 -3.52
CA THR A 57 8.65 -9.25 -3.64
C THR A 57 8.97 -10.75 -3.68
N ARG A 58 8.07 -11.60 -3.18
CA ARG A 58 8.14 -13.06 -3.26
C ARG A 58 7.09 -13.57 -4.24
N PRO A 59 7.49 -14.08 -5.42
CA PRO A 59 6.59 -14.82 -6.29
C PRO A 59 6.31 -16.22 -5.73
N LEU A 60 5.16 -16.77 -6.09
CA LEU A 60 4.83 -18.18 -5.88
C LEU A 60 5.41 -18.97 -7.07
N LYS A 61 6.23 -19.99 -6.80
CA LYS A 61 6.66 -20.97 -7.81
C LYS A 61 5.83 -22.24 -7.65
N LEU A 62 5.43 -22.83 -8.77
CA LEU A 62 4.76 -24.11 -8.87
C LEU A 62 5.69 -25.11 -9.57
N ASP A 63 5.40 -26.41 -9.42
CA ASP A 63 6.31 -27.47 -9.87
C ASP A 63 6.45 -27.54 -11.40
N ASP A 64 5.39 -27.17 -12.15
CA ASP A 64 5.35 -27.17 -13.63
C ASP A 64 6.08 -25.98 -14.28
N GLY A 65 7.07 -25.38 -13.60
CA GLY A 65 7.82 -24.20 -14.08
C GLY A 65 7.06 -22.87 -14.02
N ILE A 66 5.77 -22.89 -13.67
CA ILE A 66 4.92 -21.70 -13.58
C ILE A 66 5.35 -20.82 -12.39
N THR A 67 5.54 -19.52 -12.64
CA THR A 67 5.84 -18.54 -11.58
C THR A 67 4.77 -17.44 -11.55
N VAL A 68 4.12 -17.25 -10.40
CA VAL A 68 3.02 -16.28 -10.21
C VAL A 68 3.51 -15.08 -9.39
N HIS A 69 3.49 -13.89 -9.99
CA HIS A 69 3.82 -12.61 -9.35
C HIS A 69 2.54 -11.84 -9.04
N ARG A 70 2.15 -11.79 -7.76
CA ARG A 70 1.06 -10.91 -7.30
C ARG A 70 1.49 -9.44 -7.35
N ILE A 71 0.63 -8.58 -7.87
CA ILE A 71 0.78 -7.12 -7.87
C ILE A 71 -0.39 -6.56 -7.05
N ASN A 72 -0.09 -5.79 -6.00
CA ASN A 72 -1.13 -5.12 -5.23
C ASN A 72 -1.61 -3.87 -5.98
N MET A 73 -2.93 -3.75 -6.19
CA MET A 73 -3.59 -2.64 -6.89
C MET A 73 -4.45 -1.79 -5.92
N LEU A 74 -4.04 -1.72 -4.65
CA LEU A 74 -4.71 -1.11 -3.50
C LEU A 74 -6.00 -1.83 -3.07
N VAL A 75 -7.05 -1.75 -3.90
CA VAL A 75 -8.37 -2.36 -3.61
C VAL A 75 -8.54 -3.71 -4.30
N ALA A 76 -7.90 -3.89 -5.46
CA ALA A 76 -7.86 -5.12 -6.22
C ALA A 76 -6.46 -5.76 -6.21
N ASN A 77 -6.31 -6.90 -6.88
CA ASN A 77 -5.03 -7.54 -7.14
C ASN A 77 -4.91 -7.86 -8.62
N ALA A 78 -3.72 -7.70 -9.18
CA ALA A 78 -3.37 -8.24 -10.47
C ALA A 78 -2.31 -9.35 -10.30
N PHE A 79 -2.19 -10.24 -11.28
CA PHE A 79 -1.21 -11.34 -11.25
C PHE A 79 -0.54 -11.49 -12.60
N LEU A 80 0.80 -11.59 -12.62
CA LEU A 80 1.52 -12.09 -13.78
C LEU A 80 1.77 -13.59 -13.60
N ILE A 81 1.27 -14.39 -14.53
CA ILE A 81 1.56 -15.82 -14.65
C ILE A 81 2.67 -15.96 -15.70
N GLU A 82 3.89 -16.20 -15.22
CA GLU A 82 5.09 -16.37 -16.04
C GLU A 82 5.30 -17.86 -16.37
N THR A 83 5.56 -18.13 -17.65
CA THR A 83 5.90 -19.46 -18.20
C THR A 83 6.96 -19.32 -19.30
N ASP A 84 7.53 -20.44 -19.76
CA ASP A 84 8.44 -20.46 -20.92
C ASP A 84 7.74 -20.10 -22.25
N ALA A 85 6.41 -20.22 -22.32
CA ALA A 85 5.61 -19.80 -23.48
C ALA A 85 5.28 -18.29 -23.48
N GLY A 86 5.59 -17.59 -22.38
CA GLY A 86 5.35 -16.16 -22.20
C GLY A 86 4.63 -15.82 -20.89
N VAL A 87 4.20 -14.57 -20.76
CA VAL A 87 3.51 -14.07 -19.56
C VAL A 87 2.03 -13.75 -19.85
N ILE A 88 1.14 -14.12 -18.94
CA ILE A 88 -0.27 -13.68 -18.92
C ILE A 88 -0.48 -12.73 -17.74
N LEU A 89 -1.14 -11.60 -17.96
CA LEU A 89 -1.67 -10.75 -16.91
C LEU A 89 -3.11 -11.15 -16.59
N VAL A 90 -3.42 -11.34 -15.31
CA VAL A 90 -4.79 -11.44 -14.79
C VAL A 90 -5.09 -10.15 -14.02
N ASP A 91 -6.12 -9.43 -14.47
CA ASP A 91 -6.55 -8.10 -14.04
C ASP A 91 -5.50 -6.98 -14.15
N ALA A 92 -5.95 -5.73 -14.20
CA ALA A 92 -5.16 -4.56 -14.60
C ALA A 92 -5.09 -3.45 -13.54
N GLY A 93 -5.88 -3.51 -12.47
CA GLY A 93 -6.01 -2.42 -11.50
C GLY A 93 -6.93 -1.29 -11.97
N LEU A 94 -7.07 -0.27 -11.12
CA LEU A 94 -7.69 1.02 -11.42
C LEU A 94 -6.97 1.75 -12.59
N PRO A 95 -7.56 2.78 -13.19
CA PRO A 95 -6.86 3.63 -14.16
C PRO A 95 -5.59 4.28 -13.55
N LEU A 96 -4.57 4.53 -14.38
CA LEU A 96 -3.26 5.08 -13.99
C LEU A 96 -2.39 4.16 -13.12
N GLN A 97 -2.70 2.85 -13.11
CA GLN A 97 -1.95 1.80 -12.41
C GLN A 97 -1.14 0.89 -13.36
N GLU A 98 -1.19 1.08 -14.69
CA GLU A 98 -0.40 0.32 -15.67
C GLU A 98 1.09 0.25 -15.33
N ASN A 99 1.62 1.32 -14.75
CA ASN A 99 3.00 1.41 -14.31
C ASN A 99 3.40 0.37 -13.23
N PHE A 100 2.48 -0.18 -12.44
CA PHE A 100 2.79 -1.31 -11.54
C PHE A 100 3.03 -2.61 -12.33
N VAL A 101 2.26 -2.85 -13.39
CA VAL A 101 2.45 -4.00 -14.30
C VAL A 101 3.73 -3.85 -15.12
N LEU A 102 3.91 -2.72 -15.79
CA LEU A 102 5.05 -2.49 -16.68
C LEU A 102 6.40 -2.52 -15.94
N ARG A 103 6.47 -1.96 -14.72
CA ARG A 103 7.67 -2.12 -13.86
C ARG A 103 7.90 -3.56 -13.42
N THR A 104 6.84 -4.34 -13.20
CA THR A 104 6.97 -5.75 -12.81
C THR A 104 7.46 -6.61 -13.98
N LEU A 105 6.87 -6.47 -15.18
CA LEU A 105 7.33 -7.13 -16.40
C LEU A 105 8.82 -6.83 -16.68
N LYS A 106 9.23 -5.55 -16.56
CA LYS A 106 10.64 -5.16 -16.69
C LYS A 106 11.53 -5.78 -15.60
N ARG A 107 11.07 -5.84 -14.35
CA ARG A 107 11.80 -6.45 -13.21
C ARG A 107 12.06 -7.95 -13.41
N ILE A 108 11.16 -8.66 -14.10
CA ILE A 108 11.28 -10.11 -14.36
C ILE A 108 11.90 -10.43 -15.74
N GLY A 109 12.37 -9.41 -16.48
CA GLY A 109 12.99 -9.60 -17.80
C GLY A 109 12.00 -9.96 -18.93
N ARG A 110 10.70 -9.67 -18.75
CA ARG A 110 9.62 -10.03 -19.68
C ARG A 110 8.83 -8.81 -20.19
N ALA A 111 9.51 -7.68 -20.39
CA ALA A 111 8.89 -6.42 -20.81
C ALA A 111 8.05 -6.57 -22.10
N ASP A 112 8.60 -7.30 -23.09
CA ASP A 112 8.04 -7.46 -24.43
C ASP A 112 7.36 -8.84 -24.64
N ASP A 113 7.08 -9.57 -23.55
CA ASP A 113 6.64 -10.98 -23.55
C ASP A 113 5.26 -11.18 -22.90
N LEU A 114 4.48 -10.10 -22.74
CA LEU A 114 3.09 -10.17 -22.31
C LEU A 114 2.20 -10.65 -23.47
N ARG A 115 1.65 -11.86 -23.35
CA ARG A 115 0.87 -12.53 -24.40
C ARG A 115 -0.63 -12.31 -24.31
N LEU A 116 -1.15 -11.98 -23.13
CA LEU A 116 -2.57 -11.79 -22.87
C LEU A 116 -2.82 -10.91 -21.64
N ILE A 117 -3.84 -10.06 -21.70
CA ILE A 117 -4.46 -9.38 -20.57
C ILE A 117 -5.84 -10.02 -20.36
N TYR A 118 -5.99 -10.86 -19.33
CA TYR A 118 -7.26 -11.50 -18.98
C TYR A 118 -7.93 -10.73 -17.84
N ILE A 119 -9.15 -10.25 -18.07
CA ILE A 119 -9.95 -9.52 -17.08
C ILE A 119 -11.00 -10.47 -16.50
N THR A 120 -11.07 -10.54 -15.17
CA THR A 120 -11.98 -11.45 -14.44
C THR A 120 -13.44 -11.00 -14.52
N HIS A 121 -13.72 -9.69 -14.41
CA HIS A 121 -15.05 -9.10 -14.49
C HIS A 121 -15.01 -7.57 -14.72
N ALA A 122 -16.14 -6.97 -15.13
CA ALA A 122 -16.24 -5.55 -15.46
C ALA A 122 -16.47 -4.63 -14.23
N HIS A 123 -15.55 -4.65 -13.27
CA HIS A 123 -15.40 -3.57 -12.28
C HIS A 123 -14.13 -2.75 -12.55
N VAL A 124 -14.18 -1.44 -12.31
CA VAL A 124 -13.16 -0.47 -12.77
C VAL A 124 -11.78 -0.66 -12.12
N ASP A 125 -11.74 -1.28 -10.95
CA ASP A 125 -10.52 -1.69 -10.24
C ASP A 125 -9.90 -2.99 -10.76
N HIS A 126 -10.62 -3.74 -11.61
CA HIS A 126 -10.11 -4.92 -12.30
C HIS A 126 -9.68 -4.63 -13.76
N TYR A 127 -10.34 -3.73 -14.49
CA TYR A 127 -9.99 -3.42 -15.89
C TYR A 127 -9.39 -2.03 -16.17
N GLY A 128 -9.39 -1.11 -15.21
CA GLY A 128 -9.17 0.32 -15.43
C GLY A 128 -7.91 0.72 -16.19
N SER A 129 -6.78 0.02 -15.99
CA SER A 129 -5.55 0.25 -16.75
C SER A 129 -5.33 -0.67 -17.96
N ALA A 130 -6.25 -1.59 -18.27
CA ALA A 130 -6.06 -2.65 -19.27
C ALA A 130 -5.73 -2.10 -20.67
N ASN A 131 -6.42 -1.03 -21.11
CA ASN A 131 -6.15 -0.41 -22.41
C ASN A 131 -4.79 0.30 -22.47
N ALA A 132 -4.32 0.86 -21.34
CA ALA A 132 -2.99 1.50 -21.26
C ALA A 132 -1.88 0.45 -21.30
N ILE A 133 -2.05 -0.68 -20.61
CA ILE A 133 -1.13 -1.83 -20.67
C ILE A 133 -1.10 -2.41 -22.09
N ARG A 134 -2.26 -2.60 -22.73
CA ARG A 134 -2.35 -3.01 -24.14
C ARG A 134 -1.64 -2.04 -25.08
N ALA A 135 -1.81 -0.74 -24.90
CA ALA A 135 -1.14 0.26 -25.74
C ALA A 135 0.40 0.24 -25.56
N ALA A 136 0.90 -0.11 -24.38
CA ALA A 136 2.32 -0.22 -24.08
C ALA A 136 2.98 -1.56 -24.48
N THR A 137 2.20 -2.63 -24.67
CA THR A 137 2.72 -4.01 -24.87
C THR A 137 2.24 -4.69 -26.15
N GLY A 138 1.20 -4.17 -26.80
CA GLY A 138 0.51 -4.83 -27.91
C GLY A 138 -0.39 -6.01 -27.50
N ALA A 139 -0.38 -6.43 -26.22
CA ALA A 139 -1.08 -7.61 -25.75
C ALA A 139 -2.62 -7.53 -25.98
N PRO A 140 -3.27 -8.58 -26.50
CA PRO A 140 -4.71 -8.63 -26.60
C PRO A 140 -5.37 -8.64 -25.22
N ILE A 141 -6.59 -8.11 -25.14
CA ILE A 141 -7.43 -8.16 -23.94
C ILE A 141 -8.50 -9.23 -24.16
N ALA A 142 -8.70 -10.10 -23.17
CA ALA A 142 -9.83 -11.03 -23.09
C ALA A 142 -10.63 -10.76 -21.81
N VAL A 143 -11.95 -10.91 -21.91
CA VAL A 143 -12.91 -10.78 -20.82
C VAL A 143 -14.13 -11.64 -21.17
N HIS A 144 -14.90 -12.08 -20.18
CA HIS A 144 -16.11 -12.86 -20.43
C HIS A 144 -17.15 -12.04 -21.22
N GLN A 145 -17.91 -12.68 -22.12
CA GLN A 145 -18.84 -11.98 -23.02
C GLN A 145 -19.91 -11.17 -22.28
N ALA A 146 -20.38 -11.64 -21.13
CA ALA A 146 -21.36 -10.93 -20.28
C ALA A 146 -20.80 -9.64 -19.64
N ASP A 147 -19.47 -9.48 -19.61
CA ASP A 147 -18.76 -8.32 -19.07
C ASP A 147 -18.24 -7.40 -20.18
N ALA A 148 -18.07 -7.91 -21.41
CA ALA A 148 -17.44 -7.20 -22.52
C ALA A 148 -18.11 -5.87 -22.89
N ALA A 149 -19.44 -5.82 -22.96
CA ALA A 149 -20.17 -4.58 -23.28
C ALA A 149 -20.03 -3.51 -22.19
N THR A 150 -20.11 -3.93 -20.92
CA THR A 150 -19.95 -3.10 -19.73
C THR A 150 -18.54 -2.49 -19.66
N MET A 151 -17.53 -3.33 -19.85
CA MET A 151 -16.12 -2.90 -19.91
C MET A 151 -15.84 -1.98 -21.10
N ALA A 152 -16.42 -2.23 -22.28
CA ALA A 152 -16.17 -1.44 -23.49
C ALA A 152 -16.63 0.03 -23.38
N VAL A 153 -17.66 0.31 -22.55
CA VAL A 153 -18.10 1.67 -22.23
C VAL A 153 -17.49 2.23 -20.94
N GLY A 154 -16.59 1.48 -20.29
CA GLY A 154 -15.95 1.86 -19.04
C GLY A 154 -16.88 1.92 -17.82
N ALA A 155 -18.01 1.21 -17.86
CA ALA A 155 -18.95 1.16 -16.74
C ALA A 155 -18.52 0.14 -15.67
N SER A 156 -18.85 0.43 -14.41
CA SER A 156 -18.60 -0.44 -13.26
C SER A 156 -19.84 -0.45 -12.36
N PRO A 157 -20.87 -1.25 -12.69
CA PRO A 157 -22.13 -1.31 -11.93
C PRO A 157 -21.89 -1.85 -10.52
N LEU A 158 -22.52 -1.28 -9.49
CA LEU A 158 -22.39 -1.76 -8.10
C LEU A 158 -23.18 -3.06 -7.80
N GLY A 159 -23.57 -3.79 -8.85
CA GLY A 159 -24.19 -5.11 -8.78
C GLY A 159 -25.72 -5.14 -8.68
N GLN A 160 -26.31 -6.07 -9.44
CA GLN A 160 -27.23 -7.05 -8.87
C GLN A 160 -26.52 -8.41 -8.95
N ILE A 161 -26.95 -9.39 -8.16
CA ILE A 161 -26.46 -10.77 -8.32
C ILE A 161 -26.91 -11.24 -9.71
N ARG A 162 -26.01 -11.86 -10.49
CA ARG A 162 -26.37 -12.47 -11.77
C ARG A 162 -27.33 -13.63 -11.51
N ASP A 163 -28.43 -13.69 -12.25
CA ASP A 163 -29.27 -14.89 -12.30
C ASP A 163 -28.40 -16.10 -12.72
N LEU A 164 -28.52 -17.21 -11.96
CA LEU A 164 -27.70 -18.42 -12.07
C LEU A 164 -28.39 -19.51 -12.89
#